data_AF-A0A2M7ZTC2-F1
#
_entry.id   AF-A0A2M7ZTC2-F1
#
_cell.length_a   1.000
_cell.length_b   1.000
_cell.length_c   1.000
_cell.angle_alpha   90.00
_cell.angle_beta   90.00
_cell.angle_gamma   90.00
#
_symmetry.space_group_name_H-M   'P 1'
#
loop_
_entity.id
_entity.type
_entity.pdbx_description
1 polymer ?
#
loop_
_entity_poly.entity_id
_entity_poly.type
_entity_poly.pdbx_seq_one_letter_code
_entity_poly.pdbx_strand_id
1 'polypeptide(L)'
;MKVGGEFSGFNISANGMSVQRRKMNIIAENIANADNIRTEDGKPYQRKYMTVSQKNNSFSNNIDLQKMNIPMAVTRDDHIAFPNSSPGIRNPDEAKISFEEEVDKKAGDIIYMPDHPDADENGYVQMS
;
A
#
# COMPACT_ATOMS: atom_id res chain seq x y z
N MET A 1 -3.45 2.19 21.13
CA MET A 1 -4.44 1.31 21.80
C MET A 1 -4.47 0.01 21.01
N LYS A 2 -3.96 -1.11 21.56
CA LYS A 2 -4.02 -2.41 20.89
C LYS A 2 -5.39 -3.02 21.19
N VAL A 3 -6.28 -3.00 20.22
CA VAL A 3 -7.58 -3.66 20.30
C VAL A 3 -7.31 -5.15 20.12
N GLY A 4 -7.75 -5.99 21.06
CA GLY A 4 -7.49 -7.42 21.08
C GLY A 4 -7.86 -8.14 19.78
N GLY A 5 -7.25 -9.30 19.54
CA GLY A 5 -7.24 -10.07 18.29
C GLY A 5 -8.60 -10.56 17.74
N GLU A 6 -9.73 -10.06 18.24
CA GLU A 6 -11.09 -10.43 17.84
C GLU A 6 -11.65 -9.60 16.67
N PHE A 7 -10.95 -8.55 16.22
CA PHE A 7 -11.45 -7.63 15.17
C PHE A 7 -10.50 -7.45 13.98
N SER A 8 -10.05 -8.56 13.38
CA SER A 8 -9.24 -8.56 12.14
C SER A 8 -9.84 -7.66 11.04
N GLY A 9 -11.17 -7.72 10.83
CA GLY A 9 -11.85 -6.95 9.79
C GLY A 9 -11.80 -5.43 9.99
N PHE A 10 -11.91 -4.94 11.24
CA PHE A 10 -11.81 -3.51 11.52
C PHE A 10 -10.39 -2.99 11.33
N ASN A 11 -9.37 -3.76 11.74
CA ASN A 11 -7.97 -3.39 11.53
C ASN A 11 -7.62 -3.31 10.04
N ILE A 12 -8.09 -4.27 9.23
CA ILE A 12 -7.91 -4.26 7.78
C ILE A 12 -8.60 -3.02 7.18
N SER A 13 -9.84 -2.74 7.59
CA SER A 13 -10.60 -1.59 7.11
C SER A 13 -9.94 -0.26 7.47
N ALA A 14 -9.42 -0.13 8.68
CA ALA A 14 -8.70 1.07 9.15
C ALA A 14 -7.38 1.30 8.37
N ASN A 15 -6.62 0.22 8.11
CA ASN A 15 -5.41 0.29 7.29
C ASN A 15 -5.75 0.68 5.83
N GLY A 16 -6.79 0.07 5.26
CA GLY A 16 -7.29 0.42 3.92
C GLY A 16 -7.74 1.88 3.82
N MET A 17 -8.48 2.38 4.81
CA MET A 17 -8.91 3.78 4.85
C MET A 17 -7.73 4.74 4.96
N SER A 18 -6.71 4.39 5.75
CA SER A 18 -5.48 5.19 5.89
C SER A 18 -4.73 5.27 4.55
N VAL A 19 -4.65 4.16 3.82
CA VAL A 19 -4.11 4.11 2.46
C VAL A 19 -4.90 5.01 1.50
N GLN A 20 -6.23 4.93 1.50
CA GLN A 20 -7.06 5.77 0.63
C GLN A 20 -6.96 7.26 0.97
N ARG A 21 -6.87 7.61 2.26
CA ARG A 21 -6.63 8.99 2.69
C ARG A 21 -5.32 9.53 2.13
N ARG A 22 -4.25 8.74 2.19
CA ARG A 22 -2.96 9.14 1.63
C ARG A 22 -3.02 9.30 0.11
N LYS A 23 -3.70 8.38 -0.58
CA LYS A 23 -3.93 8.48 -2.02
C LYS A 23 -4.66 9.77 -2.39
N MET A 24 -5.69 10.15 -1.63
CA MET A 24 -6.41 11.42 -1.83
C MET A 24 -5.49 12.63 -1.63
N ASN A 25 -4.62 12.63 -0.61
CA ASN A 25 -3.68 13.71 -0.39
C ASN A 25 -2.72 13.89 -1.57
N ILE A 26 -2.18 12.80 -2.13
CA ILE A 26 -1.28 12.83 -3.28
C ILE A 26 -2.00 13.35 -4.53
N ILE A 27 -3.24 12.90 -4.76
CA ILE A 27 -4.06 13.41 -5.89
C ILE A 27 -4.31 14.91 -5.72
N ALA A 28 -4.65 15.37 -4.51
CA ALA A 28 -4.86 16.78 -4.24
C ALA A 28 -3.58 17.61 -4.45
N GLU A 29 -2.42 17.09 -4.03
CA GLU A 29 -1.12 17.72 -4.27
C GLU A 29 -0.80 17.83 -5.76
N ASN A 30 -1.06 16.77 -6.52
CA ASN A 30 -0.88 16.78 -7.97
C ASN A 30 -1.79 17.80 -8.66
N ILE A 31 -3.05 17.90 -8.24
CA ILE A 31 -4.01 18.86 -8.80
C ILE A 31 -3.59 20.29 -8.45
N ALA A 32 -3.18 20.53 -7.20
CA ALA A 32 -2.77 21.87 -6.74
C ALA A 32 -1.51 22.38 -7.46
N ASN A 33 -0.60 21.48 -7.85
CA ASN A 33 0.65 21.82 -8.51
C ASN A 33 0.65 21.52 -10.02
N ALA A 34 -0.48 21.13 -10.61
CA ALA A 34 -0.56 20.72 -12.02
C ALA A 34 -0.10 21.82 -12.98
N ASP A 35 -0.44 23.08 -12.66
CA ASP A 35 -0.10 24.25 -13.46
C ASP A 35 1.20 24.92 -12.98
N ASN A 36 1.90 24.34 -11.99
CA ASN A 36 3.12 24.93 -11.47
C ASN A 36 4.36 24.50 -12.27
N ILE A 37 4.89 25.46 -12.99
CA ILE A 37 6.10 25.39 -13.82
C ILE A 37 7.39 25.70 -13.03
N ARG A 38 7.27 26.30 -11.84
CA ARG A 38 8.41 26.72 -11.03
C ARG A 38 8.30 26.18 -9.60
N THR A 39 9.00 25.07 -9.36
CA THR A 39 9.25 24.57 -8.00
C THR A 39 10.42 25.34 -7.37
N GLU A 40 10.66 25.18 -6.07
CA GLU A 40 11.81 25.78 -5.35
C GLU A 40 13.16 25.48 -6.03
N ASP A 41 13.28 24.32 -6.69
CA ASP A 41 14.47 23.90 -7.44
C ASP A 41 14.52 24.44 -8.90
N GLY A 42 13.56 25.27 -9.30
CA GLY A 42 13.47 25.87 -10.64
C GLY A 42 13.06 24.90 -11.76
N LYS A 43 12.63 23.68 -11.42
CA LYS A 43 12.13 22.67 -12.37
C LYS A 43 10.60 22.57 -12.32
N PRO A 44 9.95 22.14 -13.42
CA PRO A 44 8.52 21.86 -13.44
C PRO A 44 8.14 20.80 -12.40
N TYR A 45 6.94 20.90 -11.84
CA TYR A 45 6.43 19.88 -10.93
C TYR A 45 6.39 18.52 -11.63
N GLN A 46 6.66 17.43 -10.91
CA GLN A 46 6.47 16.07 -11.42
C GLN A 46 5.40 15.37 -10.59
N ARG A 47 4.40 14.80 -11.26
CA ARG A 47 3.30 14.11 -10.58
C ARG A 47 3.82 12.97 -9.71
N LYS A 48 3.26 12.86 -8.52
CA LYS A 48 3.53 11.78 -7.57
C LYS A 48 2.46 10.70 -7.67
N TYR A 49 2.85 9.44 -7.48
CA TYR A 49 1.91 8.34 -7.35
C TYR A 49 2.28 7.45 -6.16
N MET A 50 1.31 6.62 -5.75
CA MET A 50 1.42 5.78 -4.56
C MET A 50 1.38 4.31 -4.97
N THR A 51 2.48 3.61 -4.71
CA THR A 51 2.55 2.15 -4.85
C THR A 51 2.23 1.52 -3.50
N VAL A 52 1.27 0.60 -3.46
CA VAL A 52 0.88 -0.11 -2.24
C VAL A 52 1.35 -1.54 -2.32
N SER A 53 2.16 -1.97 -1.35
CA SER A 53 2.69 -3.32 -1.27
C SER A 53 2.36 -3.96 0.07
N GLN A 54 1.97 -5.23 0.04
CA GLN A 54 1.84 -6.02 1.26
C GLN A 54 3.19 -6.65 1.57
N LYS A 55 3.67 -6.51 2.80
CA LYS A 55 4.85 -7.25 3.24
C LYS A 55 4.50 -8.75 3.27
N ASN A 56 5.19 -9.55 2.45
CA ASN A 56 4.91 -10.97 2.30
C ASN A 56 4.87 -11.70 3.64
N ASN A 57 3.69 -12.23 3.98
CA ASN A 57 3.59 -13.38 4.87
C ASN A 57 3.17 -14.53 3.96
N SER A 58 4.13 -15.37 3.54
CA SER A 58 3.83 -16.52 2.69
C SER A 58 2.77 -17.37 3.39
N PHE A 59 1.57 -17.42 2.80
CA PHE A 59 0.48 -18.27 3.25
C PHE A 59 0.94 -19.73 3.36
N SER A 60 1.85 -20.16 2.48
CA SER A 60 2.50 -21.47 2.51
C SER A 60 3.34 -21.74 3.76
N ASN A 61 4.10 -20.75 4.27
CA ASN A 61 4.85 -20.90 5.54
C ASN A 61 3.94 -21.06 6.75
N ASN A 62 2.68 -20.70 6.55
CA ASN A 62 1.63 -20.58 7.54
C ASN A 62 0.67 -21.78 7.50
N ILE A 63 0.68 -22.60 6.44
CA ILE A 63 -0.06 -23.86 6.39
C ILE A 63 0.90 -24.99 6.73
N ASP A 64 1.50 -24.96 7.93
CA ASP A 64 2.25 -26.10 8.46
C ASP A 64 1.26 -27.11 9.12
N LEU A 65 0.09 -27.31 8.49
CA LEU A 65 -0.91 -28.32 8.91
C LEU A 65 -0.39 -29.76 8.70
N GLN A 66 0.68 -29.93 7.91
CA GLN A 66 1.25 -31.24 7.60
C GLN A 66 2.19 -31.78 8.69
N LYS A 67 2.53 -31.00 9.73
CA LYS A 67 3.48 -31.43 10.78
C LYS A 67 2.88 -31.70 12.15
N MET A 68 1.59 -31.42 12.38
CA MET A 68 0.94 -31.76 13.66
C MET A 68 0.39 -33.19 13.65
N ASN A 69 1.28 -34.18 13.64
CA ASN A 69 0.90 -35.55 13.99
C ASN A 69 0.85 -35.65 15.52
N ILE A 70 -0.21 -35.13 16.13
CA ILE A 70 -0.46 -35.27 17.58
C ILE A 70 -1.35 -36.50 17.77
N PRO A 71 -0.80 -37.65 18.23
CA PRO A 71 -1.62 -38.81 18.53
C PRO A 71 -2.49 -38.52 19.76
N MET A 72 -3.81 -38.65 19.61
CA MET A 72 -4.77 -38.57 20.71
C MET A 72 -5.19 -39.98 21.14
N ALA A 73 -5.35 -40.20 22.45
CA ALA A 73 -5.89 -41.44 22.97
C ALA A 73 -7.40 -41.52 22.70
N VAL A 74 -7.81 -42.51 21.90
CA VAL A 74 -9.22 -42.83 21.66
C VAL A 74 -9.76 -43.70 22.78
N THR A 75 -11.00 -43.48 23.21
CA THR A 75 -11.67 -44.31 24.23
C THR A 75 -12.00 -45.72 23.71
N ARG A 76 -12.06 -45.92 22.38
CA ARG A 76 -12.28 -47.19 21.66
C ARG A 76 -11.61 -47.12 20.28
N ASP A 77 -11.15 -48.25 19.74
CA ASP A 77 -10.41 -48.33 18.47
C ASP A 77 -11.21 -47.88 17.23
N ASP A 78 -12.55 -47.93 17.28
CA ASP A 78 -13.43 -47.62 16.14
C ASP A 78 -13.84 -46.14 16.02
N HIS A 79 -13.31 -45.26 16.89
CA HIS A 79 -13.63 -43.83 16.84
C HIS A 79 -12.75 -43.07 15.86
N ILE A 80 -13.40 -42.23 15.04
CA ILE A 80 -12.73 -41.27 14.16
C ILE A 80 -12.05 -40.22 15.05
N ALA A 81 -10.72 -40.15 15.00
CA ALA A 81 -9.96 -39.14 15.73
C ALA A 81 -10.26 -37.75 15.13
N PHE A 82 -10.97 -36.90 15.87
CA PHE A 82 -11.08 -35.49 15.51
C PHE A 82 -9.73 -34.82 15.77
N PRO A 83 -9.10 -34.17 14.78
CA PRO A 83 -7.85 -33.46 15.00
C PRO A 83 -8.11 -32.31 15.98
N ASN A 84 -7.49 -32.38 17.16
CA ASN A 84 -7.39 -31.26 18.09
C ASN A 84 -6.37 -30.25 17.54
N SER A 85 -6.70 -29.61 16.41
CA SER A 85 -6.13 -28.31 16.11
C SER A 85 -7.02 -27.28 16.80
N SER A 86 -6.61 -26.77 17.96
CA SER A 86 -7.01 -25.41 18.31
C SER A 86 -6.51 -24.55 17.15
N PRO A 87 -7.39 -23.91 16.37
CA PRO A 87 -6.94 -22.94 15.39
C PRO A 87 -6.21 -21.89 16.21
N GLY A 88 -4.88 -21.82 16.08
CA GLY A 88 -4.14 -20.74 16.70
C GLY A 88 -4.81 -19.45 16.28
N ILE A 89 -5.32 -18.69 17.24
CA ILE A 89 -5.89 -17.37 16.99
C ILE A 89 -4.73 -16.55 16.43
N ARG A 90 -4.68 -16.48 15.10
CA ARG A 90 -3.69 -15.68 14.40
C ARG A 90 -3.97 -14.26 14.77
N ASN A 91 -3.02 -13.64 15.48
CA ASN A 91 -3.05 -12.19 15.64
C ASN A 91 -3.03 -11.59 14.21
N PRO A 92 -4.09 -10.88 13.78
CA PRO A 92 -4.15 -10.26 12.46
C PRO A 92 -3.16 -9.09 12.31
N ASP A 93 -2.38 -8.80 13.36
CA ASP A 93 -1.44 -7.68 13.46
C ASP A 93 -0.28 -7.70 12.45
N GLU A 94 -0.13 -8.75 11.65
CA GLU A 94 1.02 -8.90 10.73
C GLU A 94 0.76 -8.53 9.27
N ALA A 95 -0.48 -8.20 8.88
CA ALA A 95 -0.75 -7.65 7.54
C ALA A 95 -0.28 -6.19 7.45
N LYS A 96 1.04 -5.99 7.53
CA LYS A 96 1.68 -4.68 7.42
C LYS A 96 1.71 -4.28 5.95
N ILE A 97 0.86 -3.32 5.61
CA ILE A 97 0.84 -2.67 4.30
C ILE A 97 1.89 -1.56 4.32
N SER A 98 2.83 -1.60 3.38
CA SER A 98 3.73 -0.48 3.07
C SER A 98 3.18 0.29 1.87
N PHE A 99 3.39 1.59 1.87
CA PHE A 99 3.19 2.42 0.69
C PHE A 99 4.47 3.19 0.44
N GLU A 100 4.80 3.35 -0.83
CA GLU A 100 5.94 4.13 -1.30
C GLU A 100 5.39 5.22 -2.23
N GLU A 101 5.87 6.44 -2.00
CA GLU A 101 5.59 7.59 -2.86
C GLU A 101 6.66 7.63 -3.93
N GLU A 102 6.25 7.51 -5.18
CA GLU A 102 7.14 7.54 -6.34
C GLU A 102 6.81 8.77 -7.18
N VAL A 103 7.86 9.38 -7.75
CA VAL A 103 7.73 10.50 -8.68
C VAL A 103 7.75 9.94 -10.09
N ASP A 104 6.79 10.36 -10.94
CA ASP A 104 6.81 9.98 -12.33
C ASP A 104 8.03 10.57 -13.04
N LYS A 105 8.77 9.70 -13.74
CA LYS A 105 9.98 10.04 -14.47
C LYS A 105 9.69 10.51 -15.90
N LYS A 106 8.42 10.51 -16.33
CA LYS A 106 8.04 10.96 -17.66
C LYS A 106 8.34 12.46 -17.79
N ALA A 107 8.94 12.84 -18.92
CA ALA A 107 9.07 14.25 -19.28
C ALA A 107 7.67 14.83 -19.53
N GLY A 108 7.35 15.92 -18.87
CA GLY A 108 6.07 16.61 -19.01
C GLY A 108 5.95 17.35 -20.35
N ASP A 109 4.72 17.79 -20.64
CA ASP A 109 4.36 18.32 -21.96
C ASP A 109 5.00 19.70 -22.20
N ILE A 110 5.47 19.96 -23.42
CA ILE A 110 6.08 21.24 -23.80
C ILE A 110 5.02 22.09 -24.50
N ILE A 111 4.69 23.25 -23.95
CA ILE A 111 3.67 24.17 -24.47
C ILE A 111 4.32 25.47 -24.92
N TYR A 112 3.92 25.98 -26.09
CA TYR A 112 4.39 27.27 -26.60
C TYR A 112 3.65 28.43 -25.92
N MET A 113 4.38 29.22 -25.13
CA MET A 113 3.89 30.41 -24.41
C MET A 113 4.95 31.53 -24.49
N PRO A 114 5.08 32.22 -25.62
CA PRO A 114 6.16 33.17 -25.87
C PRO A 114 6.15 34.41 -24.97
N ASP A 115 4.97 34.77 -24.42
CA ASP A 115 4.81 35.89 -23.48
C ASP A 115 5.01 35.47 -22.01
N HIS A 116 5.39 34.22 -21.74
CA HIS A 116 5.54 33.69 -20.39
C HIS A 116 6.95 33.99 -19.83
N PRO A 117 7.08 34.51 -18.59
CA PRO A 117 8.38 34.91 -18.02
C PRO A 117 9.39 33.76 -17.88
N ASP A 118 8.90 32.53 -17.74
CA ASP A 118 9.71 31.31 -17.63
C ASP A 118 9.81 30.53 -18.98
N ALA A 119 9.50 31.15 -20.12
CA ALA A 119 9.68 30.54 -21.44
C ALA A 119 11.16 30.47 -21.85
N ASP A 120 11.54 29.42 -22.58
CA ASP A 120 12.87 29.30 -23.17
C ASP A 120 13.12 30.33 -24.29
N GLU A 121 14.34 30.36 -24.84
CA GLU A 121 14.71 31.28 -25.94
C GLU A 121 13.81 31.14 -27.19
N ASN A 122 13.10 30.01 -27.32
CA ASN A 122 12.20 29.70 -28.41
C ASN A 122 10.73 29.92 -28.03
N GLY A 123 10.41 30.38 -26.81
CA GLY A 123 9.05 30.66 -26.34
C GLY A 123 8.30 29.44 -25.78
N TYR A 124 8.98 28.34 -25.45
CA TYR A 124 8.36 27.13 -24.88
C TYR A 124 8.50 27.05 -23.37
N VAL A 125 7.47 26.49 -22.73
CA VAL A 125 7.42 26.18 -21.30
C VAL A 125 7.21 24.69 -21.13
N GLN A 126 8.05 24.04 -20.33
CA GLN A 126 7.85 22.65 -19.95
C GLN A 126 6.86 22.59 -18.78
N MET A 127 5.70 21.99 -19.00
CA MET A 127 4.71 21.67 -17.99
C MET A 127 4.98 20.29 -17.37
N SER A 128 4.28 19.99 -16.28
CA SER A 128 4.34 18.72 -15.52
C SER A 128 3.99 17.49 -16.36
#